data_AF-A0A519L0Y6-F1
#
_entry.id   AF-A0A519L0Y6-F1
#
_cell.length_a   1.000
_cell.length_b   1.000
_cell.length_c   1.000
_cell.angle_alpha   90.00
_cell.angle_beta   90.00
_cell.angle_gamma   90.00
#
_symmetry.space_group_name_H-M   'P 1'
#
loop_
_entity.id
_entity.type
_entity.pdbx_description
1 polymer ?
#
loop_
_entity_poly.entity_id
_entity_poly.type
_entity_poly.pdbx_seq_one_letter_code
_entity_poly.pdbx_strand_id
1 'polypeptide(L)' 'AYQTDAGGCCDYDSVIGNEKEEPLRRFTTRISGGRYSPASGAATICGVFVETDDRTGLAKRIEPIRVGGRLSQAVPVVA' A
#
# COMPACT_ATOMS: atom_id res chain seq x y z
N ALA A 1 -2.14 9.94 -16.65
CA ALA A 1 -1.87 8.60 -16.08
C ALA A 1 -3.00 8.26 -15.10
N TYR A 2 -3.42 6.99 -15.02
CA TYR A 2 -4.50 6.56 -14.14
C TYR A 2 -4.15 5.22 -13.48
N GLN A 3 -4.38 5.14 -12.17
CA GLN A 3 -4.35 3.91 -11.38
C GLN A 3 -5.40 4.07 -10.27
N THR A 4 -6.24 3.06 -10.06
CA THR A 4 -7.36 3.17 -9.11
C THR A 4 -6.90 3.33 -7.67
N ASP A 5 -5.86 2.60 -7.27
CA ASP A 5 -5.30 2.64 -5.92
C ASP A 5 -3.77 2.41 -5.97
N ALA A 6 -2.99 3.20 -5.25
CA ALA A 6 -1.52 3.09 -5.21
C ALA A 6 -1.03 1.92 -4.34
N GLY A 7 -1.87 1.46 -3.40
CA GLY A 7 -1.53 0.59 -2.28
C GLY A 7 -1.23 1.38 -1.01
N GLY A 8 -1.35 0.70 0.14
CA GLY A 8 -0.99 1.27 1.44
C GLY A 8 0.51 1.13 1.73
N CYS A 9 1.11 2.14 2.36
CA CYS A 9 2.45 2.02 2.94
C CYS A 9 2.33 1.51 4.37
N CYS A 10 2.30 0.19 4.54
CA CYS A 10 2.07 -0.45 5.84
C CYS A 10 2.60 -1.89 5.88
N ASP A 11 2.58 -2.48 7.07
CA ASP A 11 2.71 -3.93 7.21
C ASP A 11 1.54 -4.63 6.49
N TYR A 12 1.85 -5.47 5.50
CA TYR A 12 0.83 -6.21 4.75
C TYR A 12 0.35 -7.48 5.46
N ASP A 13 0.95 -7.84 6.60
CA ASP A 13 0.41 -8.85 7.52
C ASP A 13 -0.59 -8.25 8.51
N SER A 14 -1.50 -7.41 8.02
CA SER A 14 -2.41 -6.61 8.83
C SER A 14 -3.79 -6.55 8.19
N VAL A 15 -4.76 -5.94 8.89
CA VAL A 15 -6.06 -5.58 8.31
C VAL A 15 -6.07 -4.08 8.09
N ILE A 16 -5.84 -3.65 6.84
CA ILE A 16 -5.78 -2.23 6.44
C ILE A 16 -4.83 -1.44 7.37
N GLY A 17 -3.64 -2.00 7.64
CA GLY A 17 -2.61 -1.38 8.47
C GLY A 17 -2.78 -1.57 9.99
N ASN A 18 -3.84 -2.23 10.45
CA ASN A 18 -4.07 -2.49 11.87
C ASN A 18 -3.74 -3.95 12.25
N GLU A 19 -3.31 -4.15 13.48
CA GLU A 19 -3.20 -5.48 14.10
C GLU A 19 -4.49 -6.29 13.86
N LYS A 20 -4.35 -7.56 13.47
CA LYS A 20 -5.48 -8.35 12.91
C LYS A 20 -6.59 -8.64 13.92
N GLU A 21 -6.24 -8.75 15.20
CA GLU A 21 -7.11 -9.27 16.26
C GLU A 21 -8.41 -8.48 16.40
N GLU A 22 -8.31 -7.16 16.62
CA GLU A 22 -9.48 -6.33 16.88
C GLU A 22 -10.44 -6.22 15.67
N PRO A 23 -9.96 -5.97 14.43
CA PRO A 23 -10.80 -6.03 13.24
C PRO A 23 -11.50 -7.38 13.08
N LEU A 24 -10.77 -8.50 13.18
CA LEU A 24 -11.36 -9.83 13.01
C LEU A 24 -12.42 -10.12 14.07
N ARG A 25 -12.16 -9.80 15.34
CA ARG A 25 -13.13 -9.96 16.43
C ARG A 25 -14.40 -9.17 16.16
N ARG A 26 -14.28 -7.88 15.79
CA ARG A 26 -15.45 -7.04 15.48
C ARG A 26 -16.24 -7.57 14.29
N PHE A 27 -15.59 -7.97 13.21
CA PHE A 27 -16.29 -8.43 12.00
C PHE A 27 -16.96 -9.78 12.18
N THR A 28 -16.38 -10.68 12.97
CA THR A 28 -16.91 -12.04 13.15
C THR A 28 -17.93 -12.14 14.30
N THR A 29 -17.72 -11.40 15.39
CA THR A 29 -18.57 -11.48 16.60
C THR A 29 -19.52 -10.31 16.76
N ARG A 30 -19.29 -9.19 16.04
CA ARG A 30 -19.98 -7.90 16.22
C ARG A 30 -19.75 -7.26 17.59
N ILE A 31 -18.76 -7.72 18.34
CA ILE A 31 -18.42 -7.21 19.67
C ILE A 31 -17.04 -6.54 19.61
N SER A 32 -16.94 -5.31 20.13
CA SER A 32 -15.67 -4.59 20.30
C SER A 32 -14.90 -5.10 21.52
N GLY A 33 -13.57 -5.22 21.40
CA GLY A 33 -12.70 -5.78 22.44
C GLY A 33 -11.74 -4.73 22.98
N GLY A 34 -10.95 -4.16 22.08
CA GLY A 34 -10.01 -3.08 22.34
C GLY A 34 -10.10 -1.95 21.33
N ARG A 35 -9.11 -1.04 21.37
CA ARG A 35 -8.90 -0.04 20.33
C ARG A 35 -8.15 -0.68 19.17
N TYR A 36 -8.33 -0.16 17.96
CA TYR A 36 -7.44 -0.49 16.86
C TYR A 36 -6.03 0.02 17.16
N SER A 37 -5.04 -0.80 16.84
CA SER A 37 -3.62 -0.48 16.96
C SER A 37 -2.95 -0.73 15.61
N PRO A 38 -2.00 0.13 15.17
CA PRO A 38 -1.22 -0.12 13.97
C PRO A 38 -0.45 -1.44 14.08
N ALA A 39 -0.37 -2.18 12.97
CA ALA A 39 0.50 -3.33 12.89
C ALA A 39 1.97 -2.90 12.92
N SER A 40 2.81 -3.71 13.57
CA SER A 40 4.22 -3.38 13.84
C SER A 40 5.25 -4.16 13.02
N GLY A 41 4.81 -5.05 12.11
CA GLY A 41 5.69 -5.83 11.26
C GLY A 41 6.30 -5.04 10.10
N ALA A 42 7.01 -5.76 9.22
CA ALA A 42 7.75 -5.16 8.11
C ALA A 42 6.81 -4.55 7.07
N ALA A 43 6.94 -3.24 6.85
CA ALA A 43 6.11 -2.52 5.89
C ALA A 43 6.53 -2.79 4.44
N THR A 44 5.54 -2.86 3.55
CA THR A 44 5.73 -2.65 2.11
C THR A 44 5.41 -1.19 1.81
N ILE A 45 6.34 -0.48 1.16
CA ILE A 45 6.09 0.84 0.59
C ILE A 45 5.41 0.66 -0.76
N CYS A 46 4.28 1.32 -0.97
CA CYS A 46 3.54 1.31 -2.22
C CYS A 46 3.48 2.72 -2.83
N GLY A 47 3.50 2.81 -4.15
CA GLY A 47 3.45 4.08 -4.85
C GLY A 47 3.32 3.92 -6.36
N VAL A 48 3.41 5.05 -7.06
CA VAL A 48 3.30 5.13 -8.51
C VAL A 48 4.40 6.02 -9.03
N PHE A 49 5.17 5.52 -9.99
CA PHE A 49 6.07 6.31 -10.82
C PHE A 49 5.33 6.78 -12.06
N VAL A 50 5.46 8.06 -12.38
CA VAL A 50 4.91 8.65 -13.60
C VAL A 50 6.02 9.42 -14.29
N GLU A 51 6.34 9.03 -15.52
CA GLU A 51 7.22 9.81 -16.38
C GLU A 51 6.37 10.75 -17.22
N THR A 52 6.73 12.04 -17.24
CA THR A 52 6.03 13.09 -17.98
C THR A 52 6.84 13.61 -19.15
N ASP A 53 6.16 14.15 -20.14
CA ASP A 53 6.75 14.94 -21.20
C ASP A 53 6.83 16.42 -20.77
N ASP A 54 8.04 16.97 -20.65
CA ASP A 54 8.23 18.35 -20.16
C ASP A 54 7.63 19.42 -21.07
N ARG A 55 7.40 19.12 -22.35
CA ARG A 55 6.85 20.09 -23.30
C ARG A 55 5.32 20.13 -23.27
N THR A 56 4.70 18.98 -23.08
CA THR A 56 3.23 18.83 -23.17
C THR A 56 2.56 18.63 -21.81
N GLY A 57 3.32 18.28 -20.78
CA GLY A 57 2.83 17.88 -19.46
C GLY A 57 2.11 16.52 -19.44
N LEU A 58 2.06 15.82 -20.57
CA LEU A 58 1.38 14.54 -20.68
C LEU A 58 2.22 13.40 -20.10
N ALA A 59 1.57 12.41 -19.51
CA ALA A 59 2.24 11.21 -19.03
C ALA A 59 2.70 10.34 -20.21
N LYS A 60 3.99 9.97 -20.22
CA LYS A 60 4.60 9.05 -21.18
C LYS A 60 4.44 7.59 -20.75
N ARG A 61 4.66 7.31 -19.46
CA ARG A 61 4.46 5.99 -18.85
C ARG A 61 4.10 6.10 -17.37
N ILE A 62 3.50 5.03 -16.85
CA ILE A 62 3.12 4.86 -15.45
C ILE A 62 3.50 3.44 -15.02
N GLU A 63 4.17 3.30 -13.88
CA GLU A 63 4.64 2.02 -13.34
C GLU A 63 4.44 1.97 -11.82
N PRO A 64 4.14 0.79 -11.23
CA PRO A 64 3.95 0.66 -9.80
C PRO A 64 5.30 0.68 -9.04
N ILE A 65 5.27 1.19 -7.82
CA ILE A 65 6.37 1.07 -6.84
C ILE A 65 5.90 0.16 -5.72
N ARG A 66 6.66 -0.90 -5.43
CA ARG A 66 6.52 -1.77 -4.26
C ARG A 66 7.89 -2.16 -3.73
N VAL A 67 8.20 -1.77 -2.49
CA VAL A 67 9.51 -1.99 -1.88
C VAL A 67 9.37 -2.48 -0.45
N GLY A 68 10.16 -3.50 -0.10
CA GLY A 68 10.19 -4.08 1.25
C GLY A 68 8.99 -4.96 1.58
N GLY A 69 8.86 -5.30 2.87
CA GLY A 69 7.71 -6.00 3.41
C GLY A 69 7.43 -7.35 2.74
N ARG A 70 6.18 -7.54 2.32
CA ARG A 70 5.64 -8.86 1.90
C ARG A 70 5.21 -8.92 0.44
N LEU A 71 4.91 -7.79 -0.20
CA LEU A 71 4.49 -7.81 -1.60
C LEU A 71 5.68 -8.04 -2.53
N SER A 72 5.42 -8.64 -3.70
CA SER A 72 6.42 -8.76 -4.76
C SER A 72 6.95 -7.39 -5.16
N GLN A 73 8.27 -7.24 -5.10
CA GLN A 73 8.95 -5.98 -5.39
C GLN A 73 8.68 -5.52 -6.82
N ALA A 74 8.51 -4.21 -6.96
CA ALA A 74 8.41 -3.53 -8.24
C ALA A 74 9.10 -2.17 -8.10
N VAL A 75 10.20 -1.99 -8.82
CA VAL A 75 10.95 -0.74 -8.85
C VAL A 75 11.17 -0.38 -10.31
N PRO A 76 10.63 0.76 -10.79
CA PRO A 76 10.84 1.22 -12.16
C PRO A 76 12.31 1.45 -12.43
N VAL A 77 12.77 1.07 -13.62
CA VAL A 77 14.12 1.41 -14.10
C VAL A 77 14.06 2.81 -14.69
N VAL A 78 14.81 3.72 -14.07
CA VAL A 78 15.02 5.09 -14.56
C VAL A 78 16.38 5.11 -15.26
N ALA A 79 16.40 5.61 -16.50
CA ALA A 79 17.60 5.79 -17.30
C ALA A 79 18.20 7.18 -17.07
#